data_AF-A0A5S3XUF9-F1
#
_entry.id   AF-A0A5S3XUF9-F1
#
_cell.length_a   1.000
_cell.length_b   1.000
_cell.length_c   1.000
_cell.angle_alpha   90.00
_cell.angle_beta   90.00
_cell.angle_gamma   90.00
#
_symmetry.space_group_name_H-M   'P 1'
#
loop_
_entity.id
_entity.type
_entity.pdbx_description
1 polymer ?
#
loop_
_entity_poly.entity_id
_entity_poly.type
_entity_poly.pdbx_seq_one_letter_code
_entity_poly.pdbx_strand_id
1 'polypeptide(L)'
;MKTNWLAAFFLAFGFNHVAQAKEFVVSYDGFYDRLKVIEKGEFEFARVNFYVVDIATLAPCTIASGKIITEKTEAPLAYTEQAKLLLPFDKQLDKDKAVVVLEPKNSQHNCQLKFQIEAEHFDSSHLTPSHLFQLHTEFDELLADLSGFFVSKLMHFLLPEQKGVVIEFSKPVTFSHEKIQCEDTVCKFSIDSTWQESTMKLLSSNDRANIVTVKPWIEK
;
A
#
# COMPACT_ATOMS: atom_id res chain seq x y z
N MET A 1 2.38 78.65 -22.68
CA MET A 1 2.60 77.68 -21.59
C MET A 1 2.57 76.29 -22.18
N LYS A 2 3.66 75.54 -22.01
CA LYS A 2 3.88 74.19 -22.54
C LYS A 2 3.49 73.17 -21.47
N THR A 3 2.78 72.12 -21.84
CA THR A 3 2.62 70.93 -20.96
C THR A 3 2.75 69.69 -21.82
N ASN A 4 3.91 69.03 -21.71
CA ASN A 4 4.20 67.73 -22.32
C ASN A 4 3.55 66.64 -21.47
N TRP A 5 2.77 65.77 -22.08
CA TRP A 5 2.34 64.50 -21.50
C TRP A 5 3.29 63.39 -21.97
N LEU A 6 4.16 62.93 -21.07
CA LEU A 6 4.96 61.72 -21.25
C LEU A 6 4.13 60.53 -20.76
N ALA A 7 3.65 59.71 -21.69
CA ALA A 7 3.05 58.43 -21.37
C ALA A 7 4.16 57.42 -21.03
N ALA A 8 4.25 57.02 -19.76
CA ALA A 8 5.14 55.95 -19.32
C ALA A 8 4.46 54.59 -19.57
N PHE A 9 4.99 53.83 -20.52
CA PHE A 9 4.61 52.44 -20.79
C PHE A 9 5.28 51.55 -19.74
N PHE A 10 4.54 51.13 -18.71
CA PHE A 10 5.00 50.11 -17.76
C PHE A 10 4.85 48.73 -18.42
N LEU A 11 5.97 48.17 -18.89
CA LEU A 11 6.09 46.75 -19.25
C LEU A 11 6.03 45.92 -17.96
N ALA A 12 4.86 45.35 -17.67
CA ALA A 12 4.72 44.34 -16.62
C ALA A 12 5.37 43.03 -17.10
N PHE A 13 6.63 42.80 -16.70
CA PHE A 13 7.25 41.48 -16.76
C PHE A 13 6.56 40.59 -15.73
N GLY A 14 5.60 39.79 -16.18
CA GLY A 14 5.03 38.70 -15.39
C GLY A 14 6.10 37.64 -15.15
N PHE A 15 6.63 37.58 -13.94
CA PHE A 15 7.39 36.42 -13.48
C PHE A 15 6.41 35.23 -13.39
N ASN A 16 6.41 34.39 -14.40
CA ASN A 16 5.77 33.08 -14.33
C ASN A 16 6.57 32.23 -13.33
N HIS A 17 6.12 32.19 -12.08
CA HIS A 17 6.59 31.18 -11.13
C HIS A 17 6.14 29.81 -11.64
N VAL A 18 7.04 29.10 -12.30
CA VAL A 18 6.88 27.66 -12.53
C VAL A 18 6.93 27.02 -11.15
N ALA A 19 5.77 26.63 -10.62
CA ALA A 19 5.70 25.84 -9.41
C ALA A 19 6.33 24.48 -9.72
N GLN A 20 7.60 24.29 -9.33
CA GLN A 20 8.22 22.97 -9.36
C GLN A 20 7.47 22.09 -8.36
N ALA A 21 6.88 21.00 -8.86
CA ALA A 21 6.39 19.93 -8.00
C ALA A 21 7.59 19.38 -7.21
N LYS A 22 7.43 19.27 -5.89
CA LYS A 22 8.49 18.76 -5.03
C LYS A 22 8.63 17.26 -5.28
N GLU A 23 9.77 16.87 -5.86
CA GLU A 23 10.12 15.46 -6.05
C GLU A 23 10.14 14.73 -4.71
N PHE A 24 9.65 13.50 -4.74
CA PHE A 24 9.67 12.57 -3.62
C PHE A 24 10.77 11.55 -3.88
N VAL A 25 11.82 11.57 -3.04
CA VAL A 25 13.00 10.71 -3.18
C VAL A 25 13.10 9.80 -1.96
N VAL A 26 13.18 8.49 -2.19
CA VAL A 26 13.32 7.48 -1.14
C VAL A 26 14.41 6.48 -1.51
N SER A 27 15.24 6.13 -0.53
CA SER A 27 16.26 5.11 -0.71
C SER A 27 15.64 3.73 -0.98
N TYR A 28 16.22 2.99 -1.92
CA TYR A 28 15.75 1.66 -2.30
C TYR A 28 15.98 0.60 -1.21
N ASP A 29 16.97 0.80 -0.32
CA ASP A 29 17.30 -0.13 0.77
C ASP A 29 16.08 -0.46 1.66
N GLY A 30 15.29 0.55 2.01
CA GLY A 30 14.08 0.39 2.80
C GLY A 30 13.07 -0.53 2.13
N PHE A 31 12.90 -0.43 0.81
CA PHE A 31 12.02 -1.32 0.05
C PHE A 31 12.60 -2.73 -0.02
N TYR A 32 13.89 -2.85 -0.36
CA TYR A 32 14.60 -4.11 -0.48
C TYR A 32 14.53 -4.93 0.80
N ASP A 33 14.69 -4.29 1.97
CA ASP A 33 14.61 -4.98 3.26
C ASP A 33 13.25 -5.63 3.50
N ARG A 34 12.14 -4.97 3.10
CA ARG A 34 10.79 -5.53 3.24
C ARG A 34 10.52 -6.61 2.20
N LEU A 35 10.95 -6.38 0.95
CA LEU A 35 10.86 -7.39 -0.11
C LEU A 35 11.65 -8.66 0.26
N LYS A 36 12.83 -8.50 0.87
CA LYS A 36 13.65 -9.61 1.36
C LYS A 36 12.97 -10.45 2.43
N VAL A 37 12.10 -9.87 3.27
CA VAL A 37 11.30 -10.62 4.24
C VAL A 37 10.30 -11.51 3.50
N ILE A 38 9.55 -10.94 2.54
CA ILE A 38 8.61 -11.69 1.71
C ILE A 38 9.29 -12.85 0.99
N GLU A 39 10.43 -12.58 0.37
CA GLU A 39 11.17 -13.55 -0.45
C GLU A 39 11.84 -14.67 0.36
N LYS A 40 11.98 -14.48 1.68
CA LYS A 40 12.55 -15.49 2.58
C LYS A 40 11.50 -16.26 3.38
N GLY A 41 10.32 -15.68 3.56
CA GLY A 41 9.22 -16.31 4.27
C GLY A 41 8.45 -17.28 3.39
N GLU A 42 7.62 -18.10 4.03
CA GLU A 42 6.71 -19.03 3.35
C GLU A 42 5.30 -18.45 3.36
N PHE A 43 5.07 -17.42 2.54
CA PHE A 43 3.77 -16.76 2.42
C PHE A 43 3.11 -17.13 1.08
N GLU A 44 1.98 -17.83 1.11
CA GLU A 44 1.23 -18.14 -0.11
C GLU A 44 0.57 -16.86 -0.65
N PHE A 45 -0.15 -16.14 0.22
CA PHE A 45 -0.98 -14.99 -0.16
C PHE A 45 -0.48 -13.67 0.41
N ALA A 46 0.06 -13.66 1.63
CA ALA A 46 0.43 -12.41 2.30
C ALA A 46 1.61 -11.72 1.60
N ARG A 47 1.46 -10.42 1.33
CA ARG A 47 2.50 -9.57 0.70
C ARG A 47 2.60 -8.23 1.39
N VAL A 48 3.73 -7.55 1.17
CA VAL A 48 3.89 -6.12 1.46
C VAL A 48 3.82 -5.35 0.16
N ASN A 49 2.92 -4.38 0.11
CA ASN A 49 2.76 -3.46 -1.00
C ASN A 49 3.11 -2.02 -0.59
N PHE A 50 3.60 -1.28 -1.59
CA PHE A 50 4.13 0.07 -1.44
C PHE A 50 3.24 1.06 -2.18
N TYR A 51 2.52 1.89 -1.45
CA TYR A 51 1.59 2.86 -2.02
C TYR A 51 2.09 4.28 -1.83
N VAL A 52 1.76 5.16 -2.76
CA VAL A 52 2.00 6.60 -2.61
C VAL A 52 0.66 7.29 -2.42
N VAL A 53 0.48 7.88 -1.24
CA VAL A 53 -0.80 8.47 -0.83
C VAL A 53 -0.62 9.92 -0.40
N ASP A 54 -1.68 10.70 -0.53
CA ASP A 54 -1.74 12.05 0.01
C ASP A 54 -1.80 12.00 1.55
N ILE A 55 -1.00 12.83 2.22
CA ILE A 55 -0.88 12.83 3.69
C ILE A 55 -2.20 13.19 4.38
N ALA A 56 -3.00 14.09 3.80
CA ALA A 56 -4.22 14.59 4.44
C ALA A 56 -5.40 13.65 4.23
N THR A 57 -5.53 13.09 3.03
CA THR A 57 -6.71 12.30 2.61
C THR A 57 -6.48 10.80 2.58
N LEU A 58 -5.21 10.35 2.58
CA LEU A 58 -4.80 8.95 2.35
C LEU A 58 -5.24 8.38 1.00
N ALA A 59 -5.73 9.22 0.08
CA ALA A 59 -6.06 8.82 -1.28
C ALA A 59 -4.80 8.59 -2.12
N PRO A 60 -4.83 7.69 -3.12
CA PRO A 60 -3.70 7.50 -4.04
C PRO A 60 -3.27 8.80 -4.71
N CYS A 61 -1.97 9.06 -4.73
CA CYS A 61 -1.41 10.20 -5.44
C CYS A 61 -1.40 9.97 -6.96
N THR A 62 -1.69 11.01 -7.74
CA THR A 62 -1.45 10.96 -9.18
C THR A 62 0.03 11.19 -9.48
N ILE A 63 0.71 10.16 -9.97
CA ILE A 63 2.14 10.20 -10.32
C ILE A 63 2.28 10.68 -11.77
N ALA A 64 3.12 11.69 -12.02
CA ALA A 64 3.48 12.16 -13.36
C ALA A 64 4.64 11.36 -13.95
N SER A 65 5.67 11.11 -13.14
CA SER A 65 6.80 10.27 -13.52
C SER A 65 7.37 9.54 -12.30
N GLY A 66 8.01 8.40 -12.56
CA GLY A 66 8.67 7.59 -11.54
C GLY A 66 9.91 6.93 -12.11
N LYS A 67 11.00 6.92 -11.35
CA LYS A 67 12.30 6.41 -11.77
C LYS A 67 13.01 5.69 -10.63
N ILE A 68 13.84 4.72 -10.99
CA ILE A 68 14.86 4.13 -10.12
C ILE A 68 16.22 4.59 -10.65
N ILE A 69 16.99 5.27 -9.82
CA ILE A 69 18.27 5.89 -10.20
C ILE A 69 19.38 5.27 -9.34
N THR A 70 20.46 4.84 -9.99
CA THR A 70 21.74 4.51 -9.34
C THR A 70 22.79 5.54 -9.75
N GLU A 71 24.02 5.42 -9.25
CA GLU A 71 25.14 6.24 -9.74
C GLU A 71 25.42 6.08 -11.25
N LYS A 72 25.03 4.95 -11.84
CA LYS A 72 25.42 4.56 -13.21
C LYS A 72 24.25 4.50 -14.19
N THR A 73 23.04 4.31 -13.70
CA THR A 73 21.88 3.98 -14.52
C THR A 73 20.63 4.66 -14.01
N GLU A 74 19.70 4.89 -14.94
CA GLU A 74 18.35 5.37 -14.66
C GLU A 74 17.37 4.46 -15.41
N ALA A 75 16.35 3.99 -14.71
CA ALA A 75 15.30 3.14 -15.27
C ALA A 75 13.91 3.68 -14.87
N PRO A 76 12.89 3.56 -15.74
CA PRO A 76 11.53 3.92 -15.38
C PRO A 76 11.00 3.00 -14.26
N LEU A 77 10.28 3.58 -13.30
CA LEU A 77 9.58 2.83 -12.27
C LEU A 77 8.18 2.44 -12.78
N ALA A 78 7.83 1.17 -12.65
CA ALA A 78 6.46 0.71 -12.90
C ALA A 78 5.56 0.97 -11.68
N TYR A 79 4.32 1.39 -11.92
CA TYR A 79 3.32 1.62 -10.89
C TYR A 79 1.91 1.44 -11.44
N THR A 80 0.94 1.18 -10.57
CA THR A 80 -0.49 1.04 -10.93
C THR A 80 -1.23 2.37 -10.86
N GLU A 81 -2.47 2.40 -11.37
CA GLU A 81 -3.36 3.57 -11.26
C GLU A 81 -3.66 3.97 -9.80
N GLN A 82 -3.62 3.00 -8.87
CA GLN A 82 -3.79 3.21 -7.43
C GLN A 82 -2.48 3.62 -6.75
N ALA A 83 -1.48 4.07 -7.51
CA ALA A 83 -0.17 4.48 -7.03
C ALA A 83 0.56 3.39 -6.24
N LYS A 84 0.33 2.10 -6.57
CA LYS A 84 1.12 0.97 -6.07
C LYS A 84 2.42 0.89 -6.85
N LEU A 85 3.56 1.01 -6.18
CA LEU A 85 4.88 0.89 -6.77
C LEU A 85 5.21 -0.59 -7.02
N LEU A 86 5.60 -0.92 -8.24
CA LEU A 86 5.99 -2.26 -8.66
C LEU A 86 7.52 -2.35 -8.66
N LEU A 87 8.08 -2.57 -7.47
CA LEU A 87 9.52 -2.63 -7.26
C LEU A 87 10.01 -4.07 -7.39
N PRO A 88 11.11 -4.33 -8.11
CA PRO A 88 11.69 -5.66 -8.18
C PRO A 88 12.36 -6.03 -6.87
N PHE A 89 12.47 -7.32 -6.55
CA PHE A 89 13.41 -7.79 -5.53
C PHE A 89 14.81 -7.92 -6.14
N ASP A 90 15.54 -6.81 -6.20
CA ASP A 90 16.88 -6.77 -6.82
C ASP A 90 17.96 -6.37 -5.81
N LYS A 91 18.88 -7.30 -5.53
CA LYS A 91 20.03 -7.10 -4.63
C LYS A 91 21.08 -6.16 -5.21
N GLN A 92 21.19 -6.04 -6.53
CA GLN A 92 22.14 -5.14 -7.17
C GLN A 92 21.70 -3.69 -6.98
N LEU A 93 20.40 -3.39 -7.09
CA LEU A 93 19.87 -2.05 -6.80
C LEU A 93 20.14 -1.61 -5.35
N ASP A 94 20.05 -2.53 -4.37
CA ASP A 94 20.42 -2.24 -2.96
C ASP A 94 21.92 -1.95 -2.79
N LYS A 95 22.77 -2.74 -3.45
CA LYS A 95 24.22 -2.55 -3.41
C LYS A 95 24.67 -1.24 -4.07
N ASP A 96 24.05 -0.90 -5.19
CA ASP A 96 24.34 0.32 -5.95
C ASP A 96 23.65 1.56 -5.35
N LYS A 97 23.05 1.43 -4.16
CA LYS A 97 22.39 2.51 -3.42
C LYS A 97 21.39 3.26 -4.27
N ALA A 98 20.56 2.50 -4.97
CA ALA A 98 19.51 3.04 -5.80
C ALA A 98 18.57 3.94 -4.97
N VAL A 99 18.02 4.95 -5.63
CA VAL A 99 16.96 5.81 -5.10
C VAL A 99 15.75 5.75 -6.01
N VAL A 100 14.57 5.69 -5.40
CA VAL A 100 13.29 5.82 -6.07
C VAL A 100 12.92 7.30 -6.08
N VAL A 101 12.72 7.86 -7.26
CA VAL A 101 12.31 9.26 -7.46
C VAL A 101 10.93 9.28 -8.09
N LEU A 102 10.01 10.02 -7.47
CA LEU A 102 8.64 10.19 -7.94
C LEU A 102 8.30 11.67 -8.07
N GLU A 103 7.68 12.02 -9.19
CA GLU A 103 7.14 13.35 -9.44
C GLU A 103 5.62 13.30 -9.35
N PRO A 104 5.00 13.93 -8.34
CA PRO A 104 3.55 14.08 -8.30
C PRO A 104 3.06 14.98 -9.44
N LYS A 105 1.93 14.63 -10.06
CA LYS A 105 1.30 15.45 -11.11
C LYS A 105 0.77 16.77 -10.59
N ASN A 106 0.34 16.80 -9.33
CA ASN A 106 -0.15 18.01 -8.68
C ASN A 106 0.78 18.38 -7.52
N SER A 107 1.46 19.52 -7.67
CA SER A 107 2.44 20.06 -6.72
C SER A 107 1.84 20.46 -5.37
N GLN A 108 0.51 20.55 -5.24
CA GLN A 108 -0.17 20.87 -3.98
C GLN A 108 -0.42 19.63 -3.10
N HIS A 109 -0.36 18.41 -3.66
CA HIS A 109 -0.50 17.21 -2.85
C HIS A 109 0.82 16.90 -2.16
N ASN A 110 0.76 16.78 -0.83
CA ASN A 110 1.88 16.28 -0.05
C ASN A 110 1.78 14.76 -0.08
N CYS A 111 2.45 14.14 -1.04
CA CYS A 111 2.50 12.68 -1.16
C CYS A 111 3.51 12.07 -0.19
N GLN A 112 3.16 10.92 0.38
CA GLN A 112 4.06 10.10 1.20
C GLN A 112 3.95 8.63 0.84
N LEU A 113 4.99 7.87 1.21
CA LEU A 113 4.99 6.42 1.10
C LEU A 113 4.17 5.79 2.23
N LYS A 114 3.31 4.83 1.87
CA LYS A 114 2.53 4.00 2.78
C LYS A 114 2.87 2.54 2.51
N PHE A 115 3.38 1.86 3.54
CA PHE A 115 3.52 0.41 3.55
C PHE A 115 2.18 -0.23 3.93
N GLN A 116 1.78 -1.26 3.20
CA GLN A 116 0.53 -1.97 3.48
C GLN A 116 0.73 -3.47 3.32
N ILE A 117 0.40 -4.22 4.37
CA ILE A 117 0.26 -5.68 4.29
C ILE A 117 -1.12 -5.99 3.71
N GLU A 118 -1.16 -6.83 2.68
CA GLU A 118 -2.40 -7.29 2.05
C GLU A 118 -2.17 -8.63 1.34
N ALA A 119 -3.26 -9.31 0.99
CA ALA A 119 -3.17 -10.53 0.21
C ALA A 119 -2.98 -10.21 -1.28
N GLU A 120 -2.16 -11.00 -1.96
CA GLU A 120 -2.13 -11.09 -3.42
C GLU A 120 -2.55 -12.49 -3.87
N HIS A 121 -3.13 -12.59 -5.06
CA HIS A 121 -3.66 -13.85 -5.63
C HIS A 121 -4.75 -14.53 -4.79
N PHE A 122 -5.39 -13.81 -3.87
CA PHE A 122 -6.52 -14.29 -3.09
C PHE A 122 -7.84 -13.86 -3.73
N ASP A 123 -8.64 -14.83 -4.16
CA ASP A 123 -9.92 -14.62 -4.84
C ASP A 123 -11.07 -15.41 -4.17
N SER A 124 -12.27 -15.33 -4.74
CA SER A 124 -13.45 -15.99 -4.18
C SER A 124 -13.33 -17.52 -4.09
N SER A 125 -12.45 -18.17 -4.86
CA SER A 125 -12.20 -19.62 -4.75
C SER A 125 -11.43 -19.98 -3.48
N HIS A 126 -10.66 -19.03 -2.94
CA HIS A 126 -9.92 -19.15 -1.69
C HIS A 126 -10.76 -18.75 -0.47
N LEU A 127 -12.01 -18.32 -0.64
CA LEU A 127 -12.87 -17.91 0.48
C LEU A 127 -13.43 -19.13 1.24
N THR A 128 -12.54 -19.84 1.92
CA THR A 128 -12.83 -21.00 2.77
C THR A 128 -12.25 -20.77 4.18
N PRO A 129 -12.77 -21.44 5.22
CA PRO A 129 -12.24 -21.28 6.56
C PRO A 129 -10.74 -21.58 6.69
N SER A 130 -10.25 -22.61 5.99
CA SER A 130 -8.84 -23.03 6.01
C SER A 130 -7.90 -21.99 5.42
N HIS A 131 -8.22 -21.44 4.23
CA HIS A 131 -7.38 -20.42 3.59
C HIS A 131 -7.46 -19.08 4.34
N LEU A 132 -8.61 -18.74 4.92
CA LEU A 132 -8.72 -17.55 5.77
C LEU A 132 -7.87 -17.69 7.04
N PHE A 133 -7.87 -18.88 7.65
CA PHE A 133 -6.98 -19.17 8.78
C PHE A 133 -5.50 -19.08 8.37
N GLN A 134 -5.13 -19.70 7.26
CA GLN A 134 -3.77 -19.60 6.71
C GLN A 134 -3.36 -18.15 6.48
N LEU A 135 -4.19 -17.36 5.78
CA LEU A 135 -3.91 -15.94 5.53
C LEU A 135 -3.81 -15.12 6.82
N HIS A 136 -4.64 -15.41 7.83
CA HIS A 136 -4.52 -14.80 9.14
C HIS A 136 -3.15 -15.09 9.77
N THR A 137 -2.71 -16.34 9.76
CA THR A 137 -1.39 -16.74 10.27
C THR A 137 -0.25 -16.12 9.48
N GLU A 138 -0.33 -16.10 8.15
CA GLU A 138 0.67 -15.47 7.29
C GLU A 138 0.80 -13.97 7.57
N PHE A 139 -0.31 -13.26 7.79
CA PHE A 139 -0.26 -11.85 8.17
C PHE A 139 0.40 -11.63 9.54
N ASP A 140 0.13 -12.49 10.53
CA ASP A 140 0.76 -12.40 11.85
C ASP A 140 2.27 -12.64 11.77
N GLU A 141 2.68 -13.68 11.05
CA GLU A 141 4.09 -14.02 10.82
C GLU A 141 4.80 -12.91 10.05
N LEU A 142 4.18 -12.40 8.98
CA LEU A 142 4.73 -11.32 8.18
C LEU A 142 4.90 -10.04 9.01
N LEU A 143 3.89 -9.68 9.81
CA LEU A 143 3.97 -8.53 10.71
C LEU A 143 5.11 -8.69 11.73
N ALA A 144 5.27 -9.88 12.30
CA ALA A 144 6.35 -10.20 13.22
C ALA A 144 7.72 -10.08 12.52
N ASP A 145 7.90 -10.64 11.32
CA ASP A 145 9.17 -10.59 10.61
C ASP A 145 9.55 -9.16 10.17
N LEU A 146 8.57 -8.37 9.73
CA LEU A 146 8.76 -6.95 9.37
C LEU A 146 9.13 -6.09 10.57
N SER A 147 8.67 -6.45 11.77
CA SER A 147 9.02 -5.75 13.01
C SER A 147 10.49 -5.98 13.44
N GLY A 148 11.14 -6.96 12.83
CA GLY A 148 12.50 -7.34 13.12
C GLY A 148 12.65 -8.12 14.43
N PHE A 149 13.79 -8.80 14.56
CA PHE A 149 14.08 -9.74 15.65
C PHE A 149 13.82 -9.18 17.07
N PHE A 150 14.15 -7.91 17.29
CA PHE A 150 14.01 -7.30 18.62
C PHE A 150 12.54 -7.17 19.02
N VAL A 151 11.69 -6.66 18.12
CA VAL A 151 10.27 -6.49 18.41
C VAL A 151 9.58 -7.85 18.45
N SER A 152 9.84 -8.72 17.48
CA SER A 152 9.17 -10.03 17.43
C SER A 152 9.53 -10.97 18.58
N LYS A 153 10.77 -10.96 19.09
CA LYS A 153 11.20 -11.90 20.14
C LYS A 153 11.25 -11.35 21.55
N LEU A 154 11.59 -10.07 21.73
CA LEU A 154 11.80 -9.49 23.05
C LEU A 154 10.65 -8.57 23.47
N MET A 155 10.00 -7.93 22.51
CA MET A 155 8.97 -6.93 22.76
C MET A 155 7.69 -7.23 21.99
N HIS A 156 7.30 -8.50 21.89
CA HIS A 156 6.16 -8.95 21.08
C HIS A 156 4.84 -8.29 21.51
N PHE A 157 4.73 -7.86 22.77
CA PHE A 157 3.59 -7.10 23.30
C PHE A 157 3.44 -5.70 22.68
N LEU A 158 4.44 -5.21 21.93
CA LEU A 158 4.36 -3.98 21.14
C LEU A 158 3.81 -4.22 19.73
N LEU A 159 3.67 -5.48 19.32
CA LEU A 159 3.06 -5.79 18.04
C LEU A 159 1.56 -5.50 18.10
N PRO A 160 0.99 -4.99 17.00
CA PRO A 160 -0.45 -4.85 16.90
C PRO A 160 -1.12 -6.22 17.02
N GLU A 161 -2.23 -6.29 17.77
CA GLU A 161 -3.04 -7.51 17.85
C GLU A 161 -3.92 -7.64 16.60
N GLN A 162 -3.82 -8.79 15.93
CA GLN A 162 -4.64 -9.14 14.79
C GLN A 162 -5.81 -10.02 15.21
N LYS A 163 -7.03 -9.65 14.82
CA LYS A 163 -8.27 -10.41 15.12
C LYS A 163 -8.76 -11.29 13.97
N GLY A 164 -8.12 -11.19 12.81
CA GLY A 164 -8.47 -11.90 11.60
C GLY A 164 -8.22 -11.05 10.37
N VAL A 165 -9.16 -11.04 9.41
CA VAL A 165 -8.99 -10.33 8.13
C VAL A 165 -10.15 -9.40 7.81
N VAL A 166 -9.85 -8.34 7.07
CA VAL A 166 -10.82 -7.44 6.45
C VAL A 166 -10.82 -7.69 4.95
N ILE A 167 -11.99 -8.01 4.39
CA ILE A 167 -12.19 -8.23 2.96
C ILE A 167 -13.08 -7.13 2.41
N GLU A 168 -12.60 -6.42 1.40
CA GLU A 168 -13.40 -5.51 0.60
C GLU A 168 -13.87 -6.23 -0.65
N PHE A 169 -15.17 -6.14 -0.94
CA PHE A 169 -15.81 -6.73 -2.10
C PHE A 169 -16.21 -5.65 -3.11
N SER A 170 -16.34 -6.04 -4.37
CA SER A 170 -16.79 -5.15 -5.45
C SER A 170 -18.26 -4.73 -5.32
N LYS A 171 -19.04 -5.43 -4.50
CA LYS A 171 -20.46 -5.19 -4.25
C LYS A 171 -20.81 -5.56 -2.80
N PRO A 172 -21.91 -5.03 -2.26
CA PRO A 172 -22.35 -5.41 -0.93
C PRO A 172 -22.62 -6.90 -0.83
N VAL A 173 -22.17 -7.48 0.29
CA VAL A 173 -22.29 -8.90 0.64
C VAL A 173 -22.68 -9.03 2.11
N THR A 174 -23.37 -10.12 2.43
CA THR A 174 -23.65 -10.51 3.80
C THR A 174 -23.36 -11.99 3.97
N PHE A 175 -22.90 -12.37 5.15
CA PHE A 175 -22.65 -13.75 5.55
C PHE A 175 -23.52 -14.10 6.75
N SER A 176 -24.06 -15.32 6.76
CA SER A 176 -24.86 -15.81 7.89
C SER A 176 -23.96 -16.47 8.95
N HIS A 177 -23.06 -15.70 9.57
CA HIS A 177 -22.15 -16.20 10.61
C HIS A 177 -21.82 -15.14 11.66
N GLU A 178 -21.80 -15.53 12.94
CA GLU A 178 -21.61 -14.60 14.07
C GLU A 178 -20.23 -13.94 14.13
N LYS A 179 -19.20 -14.62 13.60
CA LYS A 179 -17.82 -14.09 13.54
C LYS A 179 -17.56 -13.20 12.31
N ILE A 180 -18.58 -12.90 11.50
CA ILE A 180 -18.43 -12.09 10.28
C ILE A 180 -19.32 -10.85 10.40
N GLN A 181 -18.70 -9.68 10.31
CA GLN A 181 -19.39 -8.39 10.39
C GLN A 181 -19.23 -7.66 9.07
N CYS A 182 -20.32 -7.44 8.34
CA CYS A 182 -20.31 -6.75 7.05
C CYS A 182 -21.01 -5.40 7.15
N GLU A 183 -20.35 -4.38 6.62
CA GLU A 183 -20.86 -3.03 6.44
C GLU A 183 -20.62 -2.62 4.97
N ASP A 184 -21.71 -2.52 4.21
CA ASP A 184 -21.70 -2.27 2.76
C ASP A 184 -20.83 -3.30 2.00
N THR A 185 -19.72 -2.86 1.40
CA THR A 185 -18.78 -3.70 0.66
C THR A 185 -17.68 -4.32 1.51
N VAL A 186 -17.59 -3.95 2.79
CA VAL A 186 -16.47 -4.35 3.66
C VAL A 186 -16.95 -5.35 4.70
N CYS A 187 -16.30 -6.51 4.77
CA CYS A 187 -16.55 -7.52 5.79
C CYS A 187 -15.31 -7.77 6.64
N LYS A 188 -15.50 -7.81 7.95
CA LYS A 188 -14.49 -8.22 8.94
C LYS A 188 -14.76 -9.66 9.36
N PHE A 189 -13.77 -10.51 9.22
CA PHE A 189 -13.80 -11.91 9.62
C PHE A 189 -12.95 -12.05 10.88
N SER A 190 -13.60 -12.35 12.00
CA SER A 190 -12.88 -12.73 13.22
C SER A 190 -12.46 -14.19 13.11
N ILE A 191 -11.15 -14.41 13.13
CA ILE A 191 -10.54 -15.73 12.90
C ILE A 191 -9.81 -16.14 14.17
N ASP A 192 -9.98 -17.40 14.54
CA ASP A 192 -9.28 -18.04 15.63
C ASP A 192 -8.92 -19.48 15.24
N SER A 193 -8.27 -20.22 16.14
CA SER A 193 -7.79 -21.57 15.88
C SER A 193 -8.88 -22.58 15.49
N THR A 194 -10.16 -22.30 15.72
CA THR A 194 -11.23 -23.23 15.31
C THR A 194 -11.51 -23.20 13.81
N TRP A 195 -10.99 -22.21 13.08
CA TRP A 195 -11.17 -22.09 11.64
C TRP A 195 -10.32 -23.07 10.83
N GLN A 196 -9.17 -23.51 11.37
CA GLN A 196 -8.21 -24.38 10.68
C GLN A 196 -8.85 -25.68 10.17
N GLU A 197 -9.64 -26.34 11.01
CA GLU A 197 -10.28 -27.63 10.71
C GLU A 197 -11.79 -27.48 10.44
N SER A 198 -12.26 -26.24 10.21
CA SER A 198 -13.68 -25.97 10.05
C SER A 198 -14.19 -26.41 8.68
N THR A 199 -15.24 -27.22 8.68
CA THR A 199 -15.99 -27.61 7.47
C THR A 199 -17.13 -26.65 7.13
N MET A 200 -17.17 -25.49 7.82
CA MET A 200 -18.18 -24.47 7.61
C MET A 200 -18.19 -24.00 6.14
N LYS A 201 -19.39 -23.89 5.58
CA LYS A 201 -19.60 -23.22 4.29
C LYS A 201 -19.85 -21.74 4.52
N LEU A 202 -19.00 -20.90 3.94
CA LEU A 202 -19.20 -19.46 3.89
C LEU A 202 -20.21 -19.16 2.78
N LEU A 203 -21.49 -19.11 3.16
CA LEU A 203 -22.57 -18.77 2.23
C LEU A 203 -22.72 -17.25 2.18
N SER A 204 -22.41 -16.68 1.03
CA SER A 204 -22.58 -15.25 0.76
C SER A 204 -23.98 -14.98 0.18
N SER A 205 -24.52 -13.80 0.39
CA SER A 205 -25.76 -13.37 -0.28
C SER A 205 -25.57 -12.98 -1.75
N ASN A 206 -24.32 -12.86 -2.23
CA ASN A 206 -24.00 -12.37 -3.56
C ASN A 206 -22.75 -13.05 -4.12
N ASP A 207 -22.95 -14.21 -4.75
CA ASP A 207 -21.88 -15.02 -5.34
C ASP A 207 -21.17 -14.36 -6.55
N ARG A 208 -21.62 -13.17 -6.98
CA ARG A 208 -21.00 -12.37 -8.04
C ARG A 208 -20.15 -11.23 -7.51
N ALA A 209 -20.03 -11.09 -6.19
CA ALA A 209 -19.13 -10.13 -5.59
C ALA A 209 -17.70 -10.67 -5.63
N ASN A 210 -16.85 -10.04 -6.42
CA ASN A 210 -15.42 -10.34 -6.43
C ASN A 210 -14.72 -9.65 -5.26
N ILE A 211 -13.68 -10.29 -4.73
CA ILE A 211 -12.76 -9.71 -3.76
C ILE A 211 -11.95 -8.60 -4.44
N VAL A 212 -11.86 -7.43 -3.79
CA VAL A 212 -11.09 -6.26 -4.22
C VAL A 212 -9.79 -6.16 -3.43
N THR A 213 -9.86 -6.25 -2.09
CA THR A 213 -8.68 -6.32 -1.23
C THR A 213 -8.91 -7.25 -0.05
N VAL A 214 -7.84 -7.83 0.48
CA VAL A 214 -7.83 -8.53 1.77
C VAL A 214 -6.68 -8.02 2.61
N LYS A 215 -6.94 -7.58 3.84
CA LYS A 215 -5.96 -6.95 4.74
C LYS A 215 -6.06 -7.54 6.14
N PRO A 216 -5.01 -7.48 6.96
CA PRO A 216 -5.11 -7.87 8.36
C PRO A 216 -6.08 -6.96 9.09
N TRP A 217 -6.91 -7.54 9.96
CA TRP A 217 -7.75 -6.79 10.89
C TRP A 217 -6.97 -6.54 12.18
N ILE A 218 -6.30 -5.39 12.21
CA ILE A 218 -5.59 -4.91 13.40
C ILE A 218 -6.56 -4.17 14.32
N GLU A 219 -6.61 -4.56 15.60
CA GLU A 219 -7.34 -3.78 16.61
C GLU A 219 -6.53 -2.53 17.01
N LYS A 220 -7.24 -1.43 17.24
CA LYS A 220 -6.66 -0.15 17.63
C LYS A 220 -6.46 -0.05 19.14
#